data_AF-A0A6P5JVD8-F1
#
_entry.id   AF-A0A6P5JVD8-F1
#
_cell.length_a   1.000
_cell.length_b   1.000
_cell.length_c   1.000
_cell.angle_alpha   90.00
_cell.angle_beta   90.00
_cell.angle_gamma   90.00
#
_symmetry.space_group_name_H-M   'P 1'
#
loop_
_entity.id
_entity.type
_entity.pdbx_description
1 polymer ?
#
loop_
_entity_poly.entity_id
_entity_poly.type
_entity_poly.pdbx_seq_one_letter_code
_entity_poly.pdbx_strand_id
1 'polypeptide(L)'
;MKLGHNPWDCSCELQDFGAFLQELLIASLLEDASSVTCHSPVTLKGFPVWNISDFGCQPTFLPATLGNVLDKTVVPVTLVSVGIFSTNP
;
A
#
# COMPACT_ATOMS: atom_id res chain seq x y z
N MET A 1 -14.24 11.68 -12.88
CA MET A 1 -14.80 10.42 -12.34
C MET A 1 -15.63 10.73 -11.12
N LYS A 2 -16.89 10.29 -11.07
CA LYS A 2 -17.80 10.54 -9.94
C LYS A 2 -17.75 9.40 -8.92
N LEU A 3 -17.27 9.69 -7.70
CA LEU A 3 -17.08 8.72 -6.61
C LEU A 3 -17.80 9.10 -5.30
N GLY A 4 -18.53 10.22 -5.30
CA GLY A 4 -19.32 10.66 -4.15
C GLY A 4 -20.46 9.72 -3.78
N HIS A 5 -20.92 9.84 -2.53
CA HIS A 5 -22.09 9.13 -2.00
C HIS A 5 -21.97 7.59 -1.98
N ASN A 6 -20.78 7.04 -2.16
CA ASN A 6 -20.53 5.63 -1.90
C ASN A 6 -20.32 5.39 -0.40
N PRO A 7 -20.72 4.21 0.12
CA PRO A 7 -20.49 3.84 1.51
C PRO A 7 -19.03 3.39 1.69
N TRP A 8 -18.08 4.33 1.57
CA TRP A 8 -16.65 4.04 1.64
C TRP A 8 -16.27 3.46 3.01
N ASP A 9 -15.59 2.33 2.99
CA ASP A 9 -15.03 1.72 4.18
C ASP A 9 -13.56 2.10 4.32
N CYS A 10 -13.25 2.77 5.43
CA CYS A 10 -11.95 3.30 5.78
C CYS A 10 -11.33 2.48 6.92
N SER A 11 -11.59 1.17 6.91
CA SER A 11 -10.92 0.19 7.77
C SER A 11 -9.50 -0.08 7.28
N CYS A 12 -8.63 -0.56 8.18
CA CYS A 12 -7.20 -0.78 7.89
C CYS A 12 -6.94 -1.63 6.64
N GLU A 13 -7.76 -2.64 6.41
CA GLU A 13 -7.63 -3.58 5.29
C GLU A 13 -7.75 -2.90 3.91
N LEU A 14 -8.27 -1.68 3.87
CA LEU A 14 -8.49 -0.89 2.66
C LEU A 14 -7.58 0.34 2.56
N GLN A 15 -6.53 0.44 3.39
CA GLN A 15 -5.58 1.55 3.37
C GLN A 15 -4.98 1.81 1.98
N ASP A 16 -4.52 0.75 1.30
CA ASP A 16 -3.91 0.87 -0.04
C ASP A 16 -4.90 1.41 -1.07
N PHE A 17 -6.17 1.05 -0.94
CA PHE A 17 -7.22 1.59 -1.80
C PHE A 17 -7.49 3.08 -1.50
N GLY A 18 -7.44 3.49 -0.23
CA GLY A 18 -7.48 4.90 0.15
C GLY A 18 -6.33 5.71 -0.45
N ALA A 19 -5.12 5.15 -0.47
CA ALA A 19 -3.95 5.76 -1.12
C ALA A 19 -4.12 5.90 -2.62
N PHE A 20 -4.67 4.89 -3.30
CA PHE A 20 -5.02 4.99 -4.72
C PHE A 20 -6.00 6.13 -5.00
N LEU A 21 -7.04 6.30 -4.17
CA LEU A 21 -7.98 7.41 -4.32
C LEU A 21 -7.32 8.78 -4.09
N GLN A 22 -6.31 8.85 -3.22
CA GLN A 22 -5.49 10.05 -3.03
C GLN A 22 -4.69 10.40 -4.30
N GLU A 23 -4.16 9.41 -5.02
CA GLU A 23 -3.48 9.66 -6.30
C GLU A 23 -4.44 10.23 -7.35
N LEU A 24 -5.68 9.71 -7.41
CA LEU A 24 -6.71 10.26 -8.31
C LEU A 24 -7.08 11.70 -7.96
N LEU A 25 -7.12 12.03 -6.66
CA LEU A 25 -7.34 13.40 -6.19
C LEU A 25 -6.20 14.32 -6.64
N ILE A 26 -4.94 13.92 -6.43
CA ILE A 26 -3.76 14.69 -6.83
C ILE A 26 -3.75 14.91 -8.34
N ALA A 27 -4.11 13.90 -9.11
CA ALA A 27 -4.25 13.98 -10.57
C ALA A 27 -5.48 14.78 -11.03
N SER A 28 -6.30 15.31 -10.12
CA SER A 28 -7.53 16.06 -10.42
C SER A 28 -8.54 15.29 -11.29
N LEU A 29 -8.59 13.96 -11.12
CA LEU A 29 -9.46 13.08 -11.91
C LEU A 29 -10.85 12.86 -11.26
N LEU A 30 -11.04 13.36 -10.05
CA LEU A 30 -12.27 13.20 -9.28
C LEU A 30 -13.21 14.40 -9.46
N GLU A 31 -14.46 14.10 -9.80
CA GLU A 31 -15.56 15.06 -9.75
C GLU A 31 -16.12 15.11 -8.33
N ASP A 32 -16.35 16.31 -7.82
CA ASP A 32 -16.89 16.55 -6.49
C ASP A 32 -16.15 15.75 -5.40
N ALA A 33 -14.82 15.92 -5.35
CA ALA A 33 -13.96 15.27 -4.36
C ALA A 33 -14.47 15.48 -2.92
N SER A 34 -15.10 16.62 -2.63
CA SER A 34 -15.63 16.91 -1.29
C SER A 34 -16.67 15.88 -0.79
N SER A 35 -17.34 15.18 -1.70
CA SER A 35 -18.35 14.16 -1.40
C SER A 35 -17.78 12.74 -1.21
N VAL A 36 -16.47 12.55 -1.39
CA VAL A 36 -15.79 11.25 -1.25
C VAL A 36 -15.30 11.10 0.19
N THR A 37 -16.23 10.73 1.05
CA THR A 37 -16.01 10.62 2.51
C THR A 37 -16.29 9.21 3.02
N CYS A 38 -15.60 8.81 4.08
CA CYS A 38 -15.81 7.54 4.76
C CYS A 38 -17.23 7.42 5.31
N HIS A 39 -17.81 6.24 5.18
CA HIS A 39 -19.05 5.83 5.81
C HIS A 39 -18.80 4.97 7.04
N SER A 40 -17.82 4.07 6.96
CA SER A 40 -17.30 3.25 8.07
C SER A 40 -15.78 3.39 8.16
N PRO A 41 -15.16 3.08 9.32
CA PRO A 41 -15.79 2.89 10.63
C PRO A 41 -16.43 4.19 11.17
N VAL A 42 -17.27 4.09 12.20
CA VAL A 42 -18.01 5.25 12.77
C VAL A 42 -17.06 6.37 13.23
N THR A 43 -15.88 6.01 13.73
CA THR A 43 -14.84 6.95 14.17
C THR A 43 -14.29 7.83 13.05
N LEU A 44 -14.38 7.36 11.80
CA LEU A 44 -13.89 8.06 10.61
C LEU A 44 -15.02 8.58 9.72
N LYS A 45 -16.29 8.39 10.10
CA LYS A 45 -17.43 8.78 9.29
C LYS A 45 -17.39 10.28 8.94
N GLY A 46 -17.52 10.59 7.66
CA GLY A 46 -17.50 11.96 7.13
C GLY A 46 -16.10 12.51 6.85
N PHE A 47 -15.02 11.83 7.25
CA PHE A 47 -13.67 12.23 6.87
C PHE A 47 -13.42 11.92 5.39
N PRO A 48 -12.64 12.75 4.66
CA PRO A 48 -12.20 12.42 3.31
C PRO A 48 -11.39 11.13 3.31
N VAL A 49 -11.63 10.25 2.34
CA VAL A 49 -10.99 8.91 2.28
C VAL A 49 -9.46 8.98 2.20
N TRP A 50 -8.92 10.07 1.66
CA TRP A 50 -7.48 10.33 1.54
C TRP A 50 -6.84 11.09 2.71
N ASN A 51 -7.62 11.57 3.69
CA ASN A 51 -7.12 12.40 4.80
C ASN A 51 -7.11 11.64 6.13
N ILE A 52 -6.74 10.36 6.08
CA ILE A 52 -6.64 9.49 7.25
C ILE A 52 -5.17 9.15 7.48
N SER A 53 -4.60 9.72 8.53
CA SER A 53 -3.19 9.51 8.88
C SER A 53 -2.93 8.14 9.51
N ASP A 54 -3.96 7.55 10.12
CA ASP A 54 -3.91 6.26 10.78
C ASP A 54 -5.25 5.55 10.55
N PHE A 55 -5.24 4.46 9.78
CA PHE A 55 -6.40 3.60 9.56
C PHE A 55 -6.63 2.62 10.74
N GLY A 56 -5.92 2.80 11.87
CA GLY A 56 -5.95 1.90 13.01
C GLY A 56 -5.21 0.59 12.73
N CYS A 57 -4.26 0.60 11.80
CA CYS A 57 -3.56 -0.60 11.39
C CYS A 57 -2.63 -1.09 12.49
N GLN A 58 -2.83 -2.34 12.92
CA GLN A 58 -1.84 -2.98 13.76
C GLN A 58 -0.62 -3.33 12.92
N PRO A 59 0.61 -3.07 13.41
CA PRO A 59 1.79 -3.59 12.76
C PRO A 59 1.66 -5.11 12.70
N THR A 60 1.72 -5.67 11.50
CA THR A 60 1.84 -7.11 11.33
C THR A 60 3.20 -7.52 11.87
N PHE A 61 3.27 -7.87 13.16
CA PHE A 61 4.44 -8.57 13.70
C PHE A 61 4.43 -9.95 13.09
N LEU A 62 5.10 -10.13 11.96
CA LEU A 62 5.40 -11.47 11.45
C LEU A 62 6.26 -12.15 12.52
N PRO A 63 5.77 -13.19 13.22
CA PRO A 63 6.63 -13.95 14.10
C PRO A 63 7.77 -14.50 13.24
N ALA A 64 9.01 -14.35 13.72
CA ALA A 64 10.23 -14.73 12.99
C ALA A 64 10.14 -16.16 12.41
N THR A 65 9.33 -17.03 13.03
CA THR A 65 9.04 -18.41 12.65
C THR A 65 8.32 -18.59 11.31
N LEU A 66 7.64 -17.58 10.77
CA LEU A 66 6.97 -17.65 9.45
C LEU A 66 7.90 -17.19 8.31
N GLY A 67 8.84 -16.28 8.59
CA GLY A 67 9.85 -15.82 7.63
C GLY A 67 10.70 -16.97 7.09
N ASN A 68 11.11 -17.89 7.96
CA ASN A 68 11.88 -19.09 7.57
C ASN A 68 11.10 -20.16 6.80
N VAL A 69 9.77 -20.02 6.62
CA VAL A 69 8.98 -20.93 5.78
C VAL A 69 8.90 -20.41 4.34
N LEU A 70 8.74 -19.09 4.16
CA LEU A 70 8.64 -18.48 2.84
C LEU A 70 10.00 -18.33 2.13
N ASP A 71 11.10 -18.25 2.89
CA ASP A 71 12.48 -18.16 2.35
C ASP A 71 12.95 -19.46 1.67
N LYS A 72 12.31 -20.60 1.95
CA LYS A 72 12.75 -21.91 1.44
C LYS A 72 12.37 -22.21 -0.01
N THR A 73 11.72 -21.28 -0.72
CA THR A 73 11.46 -21.42 -2.17
C THR A 73 12.34 -20.51 -3.02
N VAL A 74 13.27 -19.74 -2.43
CA VAL A 74 14.25 -18.98 -3.20
C VAL A 74 15.44 -19.89 -3.55
N VAL A 75 15.46 -20.37 -4.79
CA VAL A 75 16.62 -21.00 -5.41
C VAL A 75 17.79 -20.01 -5.34
N PRO A 76 18.96 -20.38 -4.78
CA PRO A 76 20.08 -19.46 -4.71
C PRO A 76 20.63 -19.24 -6.12
N VAL A 77 20.37 -18.07 -6.70
CA VAL A 77 21.12 -17.59 -7.86
C VAL A 77 22.51 -17.23 -7.34
N THR A 78 23.48 -18.12 -7.54
CA THR A 78 24.88 -17.82 -7.28
C THR A 78 25.38 -16.82 -8.33
N LEU A 79 25.66 -15.59 -7.88
CA LEU A 79 26.36 -14.60 -8.70
C LEU A 79 27.80 -15.06 -8.92
N VAL A 80 28.09 -15.65 -10.08
CA VAL A 80 29.46 -15.94 -10.53
C VAL A 80 30.04 -14.65 -11.10
N SER A 81 30.91 -13.98 -10.33
CA SER A 81 31.69 -12.85 -10.86
C SER A 81 32.82 -13.37 -11.75
N VAL A 82 32.63 -13.32 -13.07
CA VAL A 82 33.70 -13.52 -14.06
C VAL A 82 34.40 -12.18 -14.28
N GLY A 83 35.63 -12.05 -13.77
CA GLY A 83 36.55 -10.97 -14.11
C GLY A 83 37.89 -11.59 -14.46
N ILE A 84 38.11 -11.78 -15.76
CA ILE A 84 39.29 -12.43 -16.35
C ILE A 84 40.53 -11.55 -16.11
N PHE A 85 41.59 -12.14 -15.53
CA PHE A 85 42.94 -11.57 -15.57
C PHE A 85 43.43 -11.53 -17.02
N SER A 86 43.91 -10.38 -17.50
CA SER A 86 44.93 -10.38 -18.54
C SER A 86 45.89 -9.20 -18.39
N THR A 87 47.16 -9.57 -18.46
CA THR A 87 48.40 -8.82 -18.24
C THR A 87 48.90 -8.13 -19.52
N ASN A 88 49.39 -6.89 -19.38
CA ASN A 88 50.56 -6.19 -19.98
C ASN A 88 50.87 -6.30 -21.52
N PRO A 89 51.79 -5.50 -22.12
CA PRO A 89 52.95 -4.77 -21.59
C PRO A 89 52.81 -3.26 -21.38
#